data_AF-A0A8H7DYF0-F1
#
_entry.id   AF-A0A8H7DYF0-F1
#
_cell.length_a   1.000
_cell.length_b   1.000
_cell.length_c   1.000
_cell.angle_alpha   90.00
_cell.angle_beta   90.00
_cell.angle_gamma   90.00
#
_symmetry.space_group_name_H-M   'P 1'
#
loop_
_entity.id
_entity.type
_entity.pdbx_description
1 polymer ?
#
loop_
_entity_poly.entity_id
_entity_poly.type
_entity_poly.pdbx_seq_one_letter_code
_entity_poly.pdbx_strand_id
1 'polypeptide(L)'
;MATIAIARAYQQSFDARPHTTLAITGGLFNALGDFVAQVYQNTIGLKPRERPRTYDIARTLRFFCFGFAMSPLLGRWNQFLEHTFPLRSNGPASKVSWVALGKRVACDQIVLAPFGLALFLGTMGIMEGRNRRQIQQKYSDIYVPALLTNWKVWPAAQLINFRYMPLPYRIPFQSTCGVFWTLYLSMLNSREDAKQDREAAMHRILG
;
A
#
# COMPACT_ATOMS: atom_id res chain seq x y z
N MET A 1 23.16 -17.50 4.61
CA MET A 1 23.68 -16.98 5.91
C MET A 1 23.08 -15.61 6.25
N ALA A 2 23.21 -14.58 5.40
CA ALA A 2 22.67 -13.23 5.66
C ALA A 2 21.14 -13.14 5.83
N THR A 3 20.38 -13.89 5.03
CA THR A 3 18.90 -13.95 5.11
C THR A 3 18.40 -14.45 6.48
N ILE A 4 19.12 -15.38 7.10
CA ILE A 4 18.78 -15.94 8.41
C ILE A 4 19.11 -14.95 9.53
N ALA A 5 20.19 -14.16 9.38
CA ALA A 5 20.58 -13.12 10.32
C ALA A 5 19.60 -11.94 10.32
N ILE A 6 19.16 -11.50 9.14
CA ILE A 6 18.14 -10.44 9.00
C ILE A 6 16.80 -10.89 9.59
N ALA A 7 16.39 -12.13 9.32
CA ALA A 7 15.16 -12.69 9.89
C ALA A 7 15.22 -12.75 11.42
N ARG A 8 16.35 -13.19 12.00
CA ARG A 8 16.54 -13.22 13.46
C ARG A 8 16.57 -11.83 14.09
N ALA A 9 17.23 -10.87 13.45
CA ALA A 9 17.26 -9.48 13.91
C ALA A 9 15.87 -8.83 13.87
N TYR A 10 15.09 -9.11 12.83
CA TYR A 10 13.69 -8.69 12.74
C TYR A 10 12.84 -9.34 13.85
N GLN A 11 13.00 -10.65 14.06
CA GLN A 11 12.27 -11.40 15.09
C GLN A 11 12.57 -10.84 16.50
N GLN A 12 13.84 -10.64 16.85
CA GLN A 12 14.25 -10.04 18.12
C GLN A 12 13.74 -8.61 18.30
N SER A 13 13.76 -7.81 17.23
CA SER A 13 13.28 -6.43 17.26
C SER A 13 11.75 -6.37 17.42
N PHE A 14 11.03 -7.29 16.76
CA PHE A 14 9.58 -7.45 16.86
C PHE A 14 9.14 -7.92 18.26
N ASP A 15 9.86 -8.88 18.86
CA ASP A 15 9.56 -9.38 20.20
C ASP A 15 9.86 -8.34 21.29
N ALA A 16 10.84 -7.45 21.06
CA ALA A 16 11.20 -6.39 22.01
C ALA A 16 10.29 -5.14 21.90
N ARG A 17 9.99 -4.67 20.69
CA ARG A 17 9.19 -3.45 20.43
C ARG A 17 8.34 -3.59 19.15
N PRO A 18 7.24 -4.37 19.19
CA PRO A 18 6.49 -4.75 17.99
C PRO A 18 5.97 -3.56 17.20
N HIS A 19 5.50 -2.50 17.87
CA HIS A 19 4.96 -1.32 17.19
C HIS A 19 6.04 -0.47 16.48
N THR A 20 7.23 -0.33 17.06
CA THR A 20 8.31 0.48 16.48
C THR A 20 8.95 -0.22 15.28
N THR A 21 9.18 -1.54 15.38
CA THR A 21 9.75 -2.33 14.29
C THR A 21 8.81 -2.40 13.10
N LEU A 22 7.49 -2.55 13.35
CA LEU A 22 6.47 -2.46 12.30
C LEU A 22 6.43 -1.08 11.64
N ALA A 23 6.49 0.00 12.42
CA ALA A 23 6.52 1.38 11.91
C ALA A 23 7.71 1.60 10.96
N ILE A 24 8.93 1.31 11.40
CA ILE A 24 10.13 1.54 10.59
C ILE A 24 10.11 0.67 9.33
N THR A 25 9.76 -0.61 9.47
CA THR A 25 9.75 -1.56 8.36
C THR A 25 8.73 -1.14 7.31
N GLY A 26 7.49 -0.84 7.71
CA GLY A 26 6.47 -0.45 6.74
C GLY A 26 6.69 0.94 6.15
N GLY A 27 7.31 1.86 6.88
CA GLY A 27 7.80 3.12 6.31
C GLY A 27 8.81 2.89 5.19
N LEU A 28 9.82 2.05 5.42
CA LEU A 28 10.84 1.69 4.41
C LEU A 28 10.23 0.99 3.19
N PHE A 29 9.28 0.06 3.39
CA PHE A 29 8.61 -0.62 2.28
C PHE A 29 7.79 0.35 1.42
N ASN A 30 7.07 1.29 2.04
CA ASN A 30 6.32 2.31 1.29
C ASN A 30 7.26 3.26 0.54
N ALA A 31 8.36 3.69 1.17
CA ALA A 31 9.39 4.49 0.52
C ALA A 31 10.03 3.77 -0.67
N LEU A 32 10.34 2.47 -0.53
CA LEU A 32 10.87 1.65 -1.61
C LEU A 32 9.87 1.52 -2.76
N GLY A 33 8.59 1.30 -2.45
CA GLY A 33 7.53 1.24 -3.45
C GLY A 33 7.41 2.54 -4.25
N ASP A 34 7.50 3.69 -3.58
CA ASP A 34 7.48 4.99 -4.25
C ASP A 34 8.77 5.26 -5.05
N PHE A 35 9.94 4.87 -4.53
CA PHE A 35 11.21 4.94 -5.28
C PHE A 35 11.10 4.17 -6.61
N VAL A 36 10.60 2.93 -6.58
CA VAL A 36 10.38 2.13 -7.79
C VAL A 36 9.37 2.79 -8.73
N ALA A 37 8.30 3.38 -8.19
CA ALA A 37 7.30 4.09 -8.99
C ALA A 37 7.89 5.33 -9.69
N GLN A 38 8.73 6.11 -9.00
CA GLN A 38 9.40 7.28 -9.57
C GLN A 38 10.45 6.87 -10.62
N VAL A 39 11.23 5.84 -10.36
CA VAL A 39 12.17 5.27 -11.34
C VAL A 39 11.42 4.80 -12.58
N TYR A 40 10.31 4.09 -12.42
CA TYR A 40 9.47 3.65 -13.54
C TYR A 40 8.90 4.82 -14.35
N GLN A 41 8.38 5.86 -13.67
CA GLN A 41 7.89 7.08 -14.33
C GLN A 41 9.00 7.79 -15.13
N ASN A 42 10.22 7.81 -14.61
CA ASN A 42 11.36 8.49 -15.23
C ASN A 42 12.07 7.68 -16.33
N THR A 43 11.84 6.37 -16.43
CA THR A 43 12.50 5.49 -17.40
C THR A 43 11.55 4.98 -18.48
N ILE A 44 10.40 4.44 -18.09
CA ILE A 44 9.47 3.73 -18.98
C ILE A 44 8.20 4.56 -19.23
N GLY A 45 7.77 5.34 -18.23
CA GLY A 45 6.55 6.16 -18.30
C GLY A 45 6.68 7.47 -19.10
N LEU A 46 7.85 7.77 -19.66
CA LEU A 46 8.10 9.00 -20.40
C LEU A 46 7.26 9.03 -21.68
N LYS A 47 6.29 9.95 -21.75
CA LYS A 47 5.66 10.29 -23.03
C LYS A 47 6.69 10.99 -23.92
N PRO A 48 6.65 10.84 -25.26
CA PRO A 48 7.64 11.40 -26.19
C PRO A 48 7.89 12.93 -26.13
N ARG A 49 7.10 13.67 -25.35
CA ARG A 49 7.17 15.13 -25.18
C ARG A 49 7.41 15.60 -23.73
N GLU A 50 7.53 14.68 -22.77
CA GLU A 50 7.74 15.05 -21.36
C GLU A 50 9.22 14.93 -20.99
N ARG A 51 9.78 15.97 -20.35
CA ARG A 51 11.13 15.91 -19.79
C ARG A 51 11.14 14.93 -18.61
N PRO A 52 12.23 14.16 -18.40
CA PRO A 52 12.37 13.34 -17.20
C PRO A 52 12.19 14.22 -15.96
N ARG A 53 11.31 13.80 -15.05
CA ARG A 53 11.05 14.55 -13.82
C ARG A 53 12.23 14.32 -12.88
N THR A 54 12.68 15.38 -12.21
CA THR A 54 13.62 15.25 -11.11
C THR A 54 13.01 14.35 -10.03
N TYR A 55 13.84 13.50 -9.42
CA TYR A 55 13.39 12.63 -8.33
C TYR A 55 12.85 13.47 -7.17
N ASP A 56 11.61 13.17 -6.75
CA ASP A 56 10.90 13.90 -5.71
C ASP A 56 11.12 13.20 -4.36
N ILE A 57 12.14 13.65 -3.63
CA ILE A 57 12.46 13.16 -2.28
C ILE A 57 11.31 13.43 -1.31
N ALA A 58 10.62 14.56 -1.46
CA ALA A 58 9.52 14.93 -0.57
C ALA A 58 8.36 13.94 -0.72
N ARG A 59 8.05 13.49 -1.93
CA ARG A 59 7.06 12.42 -2.17
C ARG A 59 7.48 11.12 -1.49
N THR A 60 8.71 10.65 -1.67
CA THR A 60 9.19 9.43 -1.01
C THR A 60 9.10 9.53 0.51
N LEU A 61 9.41 10.70 1.07
CA LEU A 61 9.28 10.95 2.51
C LEU A 61 7.83 10.94 2.98
N ARG A 62 6.88 11.44 2.18
CA ARG A 62 5.44 11.35 2.50
C ARG A 62 4.98 9.89 2.59
N PHE A 63 5.39 9.06 1.61
CA PHE A 63 5.12 7.61 1.63
C PHE A 63 5.78 6.91 2.82
N PHE A 64 7.00 7.30 3.18
CA PHE A 64 7.66 6.81 4.38
C PHE A 64 6.88 7.14 5.65
N CYS A 65 6.51 8.40 5.86
CA CYS A 65 5.76 8.84 7.04
C CYS A 65 4.38 8.18 7.13
N PHE A 66 3.69 8.03 6.00
CA PHE A 66 2.42 7.31 5.95
C PHE A 66 2.60 5.84 6.35
N GLY A 67 3.58 5.15 5.75
CA GLY A 67 3.90 3.76 6.11
C GLY A 67 4.30 3.62 7.57
N PHE A 68 5.08 4.56 8.10
CA PHE A 68 5.49 4.59 9.50
C PHE A 68 4.29 4.70 10.46
N ALA A 69 3.35 5.59 10.17
CA ALA A 69 2.16 5.79 11.00
C ALA A 69 1.13 4.66 10.86
N MET A 70 0.95 4.13 9.66
CA MET A 70 -0.07 3.10 9.38
C MET A 70 0.35 1.70 9.79
N SER A 71 1.64 1.38 9.81
CA SER A 71 2.08 0.00 10.07
C SER A 71 1.77 -0.52 11.49
N PRO A 72 1.86 0.28 12.56
CA PRO A 72 1.37 -0.13 13.88
C PRO A 72 -0.15 -0.38 13.91
N LEU A 73 -0.93 0.44 13.19
CA LEU A 73 -2.38 0.28 13.06
C LEU A 73 -2.73 -1.03 12.34
N LEU A 74 -2.03 -1.31 11.23
CA LEU A 74 -2.14 -2.58 10.50
C LEU A 74 -1.74 -3.78 11.38
N GLY A 75 -0.72 -3.62 12.23
CA GLY A 75 -0.31 -4.63 13.21
C GLY A 75 -1.43 -4.95 14.21
N ARG A 76 -2.06 -3.92 14.80
CA ARG A 76 -3.18 -4.10 15.73
C ARG A 76 -4.41 -4.71 15.05
N TRP A 77 -4.69 -4.31 13.81
CA TRP A 77 -5.76 -4.90 13.01
C TRP A 77 -5.51 -6.39 12.72
N ASN A 78 -4.26 -6.76 12.38
CA ASN A 78 -3.89 -8.16 12.22
C ASN A 78 -4.05 -8.97 13.51
N GLN A 79 -3.66 -8.41 14.67
CA GLN A 79 -3.90 -9.04 15.98
C GLN A 79 -5.40 -9.24 16.26
N PHE A 80 -6.23 -8.24 15.92
CA PHE A 80 -7.68 -8.33 16.03
C PHE A 80 -8.25 -9.45 15.14
N LEU A 81 -7.82 -9.53 13.88
CA LEU A 81 -8.20 -10.60 12.97
C LEU A 81 -7.68 -11.96 13.45
N GLU A 82 -6.55 -11.98 14.14
CA GLU A 82 -5.99 -13.20 14.70
C GLU A 82 -6.81 -13.78 15.85
N HIS A 83 -7.27 -12.89 16.74
CA HIS A 83 -8.22 -13.24 17.79
C HIS A 83 -9.60 -13.63 17.25
N THR A 84 -10.08 -12.93 16.22
CA THR A 84 -11.45 -13.11 15.68
C THR A 84 -11.55 -14.34 14.76
N PHE A 85 -10.50 -14.64 14.01
CA PHE A 85 -10.45 -15.75 13.05
C PHE A 85 -9.19 -16.60 13.25
N PRO A 86 -9.07 -17.39 14.33
CA PRO A 86 -7.85 -18.16 14.61
C PRO A 86 -7.49 -19.11 13.45
N LEU A 87 -6.30 -18.93 12.87
CA LEU A 87 -5.80 -19.73 11.72
C LEU A 87 -5.38 -21.15 12.15
N ARG A 88 -5.13 -21.35 13.44
CA ARG A 88 -4.70 -22.60 14.06
C ARG A 88 -5.68 -22.96 15.17
N SER A 89 -6.51 -23.97 14.93
CA SER A 89 -7.43 -24.46 15.97
C SER A 89 -6.68 -25.26 17.04
N ASN A 90 -5.65 -26.04 16.67
CA ASN A 90 -5.03 -27.05 17.56
C ASN A 90 -3.49 -27.11 17.45
N GLY A 91 -2.78 -26.11 17.97
CA GLY A 91 -1.33 -26.19 18.21
C GLY A 91 -0.39 -25.85 17.03
N PRO A 92 0.94 -25.80 17.27
CA PRO A 92 1.95 -25.26 16.35
C PRO A 92 2.09 -26.02 15.02
N ALA A 93 1.62 -27.27 14.98
CA ALA A 93 1.68 -28.18 13.83
C ALA A 93 0.36 -28.31 13.05
N SER A 94 -0.70 -27.58 13.43
CA SER A 94 -2.00 -27.67 12.73
C SER A 94 -1.97 -26.97 11.37
N LYS A 95 -2.54 -27.64 10.34
CA LYS A 95 -2.70 -27.10 8.98
C LYS A 95 -3.46 -25.78 9.06
N VAL A 96 -2.92 -24.73 8.44
CA VAL A 96 -3.56 -23.40 8.34
C VAL A 96 -4.97 -23.58 7.76
N SER A 97 -6.00 -23.18 8.51
CA SER A 97 -7.38 -23.27 8.04
C SER A 97 -7.61 -22.26 6.91
N TRP A 98 -7.70 -22.76 5.67
CA TRP A 98 -7.88 -21.97 4.46
C TRP A 98 -9.18 -21.16 4.44
N VAL A 99 -10.22 -21.66 5.11
CA VAL A 99 -11.49 -20.95 5.31
C VAL A 99 -11.29 -19.75 6.25
N ALA A 100 -10.47 -19.89 7.29
CA ALA A 100 -10.12 -18.78 8.19
C ALA A 100 -9.26 -17.74 7.47
N LEU A 101 -8.30 -18.15 6.63
CA LEU A 101 -7.51 -17.25 5.80
C LEU A 101 -8.40 -16.47 4.82
N GLY A 102 -9.31 -17.15 4.11
CA GLY A 102 -10.26 -16.51 3.19
C GLY A 102 -11.17 -15.50 3.88
N LYS A 103 -11.71 -15.84 5.07
CA LYS A 103 -12.51 -14.92 5.88
C LYS A 103 -11.72 -13.70 6.36
N ARG A 104 -10.47 -13.89 6.79
CA ARG A 104 -9.58 -12.78 7.16
C ARG A 104 -9.36 -11.83 5.99
N VAL A 105 -9.01 -12.35 4.81
CA VAL A 105 -8.76 -11.46 3.68
C VAL A 105 -10.06 -10.82 3.16
N ALA A 106 -11.20 -11.52 3.19
CA ALA A 106 -12.49 -10.88 2.89
C ALA A 106 -12.78 -9.72 3.85
N CYS A 107 -12.52 -9.91 5.15
CA CYS A 107 -12.65 -8.85 6.16
C CYS A 107 -11.69 -7.69 5.90
N ASP A 108 -10.44 -7.96 5.51
CA ASP A 108 -9.49 -6.93 5.09
C ASP A 108 -10.00 -6.14 3.87
N GLN A 109 -10.52 -6.83 2.87
CA GLN A 109 -10.97 -6.19 1.62
C GLN A 109 -12.26 -5.37 1.79
N ILE A 110 -13.09 -5.71 2.78
CA ILE A 110 -14.37 -5.02 3.05
C ILE A 110 -14.19 -3.88 4.04
N VAL A 111 -13.29 -4.02 5.02
CA VAL A 111 -13.13 -3.03 6.10
C VAL A 111 -11.84 -2.23 5.92
N LEU A 112 -10.71 -2.91 5.83
CA LEU A 112 -9.41 -2.28 5.84
C LEU A 112 -9.07 -1.61 4.51
N ALA A 113 -9.45 -2.19 3.37
CA ALA A 113 -9.19 -1.62 2.06
C ALA A 113 -9.90 -0.27 1.84
N PRO A 114 -11.22 -0.11 2.07
CA PRO A 114 -11.87 1.19 1.91
C PRO A 114 -11.40 2.21 2.95
N PHE A 115 -11.15 1.79 4.19
CA PHE A 115 -10.65 2.68 5.24
C PHE A 115 -9.21 3.12 4.99
N GLY A 116 -8.34 2.18 4.63
CA GLY A 116 -6.93 2.42 4.33
C GLY A 116 -6.74 3.29 3.09
N LEU A 117 -7.56 3.08 2.05
CA LEU A 117 -7.55 3.93 0.85
C LEU A 117 -8.04 5.34 1.16
N ALA A 118 -9.10 5.48 1.97
CA ALA A 118 -9.57 6.80 2.42
C ALA A 118 -8.46 7.51 3.20
N LEU A 119 -7.90 6.86 4.22
CA LEU A 119 -6.80 7.41 4.99
C LEU A 119 -5.62 7.81 4.10
N PHE A 120 -5.22 6.96 3.16
CA PHE A 120 -4.15 7.27 2.21
C PHE A 120 -4.40 8.56 1.44
N LEU A 121 -5.57 8.70 0.81
CA LEU A 121 -5.92 9.91 0.04
C LEU A 121 -6.02 11.15 0.92
N GLY A 122 -6.60 11.01 2.11
CA GLY A 122 -6.71 12.09 3.09
C GLY A 122 -5.34 12.57 3.56
N THR A 123 -4.49 11.65 4.03
CA THR A 123 -3.15 11.99 4.53
C THR A 123 -2.27 12.53 3.41
N MET A 124 -2.31 11.93 2.22
CA MET A 124 -1.52 12.42 1.08
C MET A 124 -1.95 13.82 0.67
N GLY A 125 -3.26 14.07 0.55
CA GLY A 125 -3.76 15.40 0.23
C GLY A 125 -3.35 16.46 1.26
N ILE A 126 -3.35 16.13 2.55
CA ILE A 126 -2.88 17.02 3.62
C ILE A 126 -1.37 17.28 3.49
N MET A 127 -0.57 16.23 3.28
CA MET A 127 0.90 16.33 3.19
C MET A 127 1.40 17.00 1.91
N GLU A 128 0.58 17.01 0.86
CA GLU A 128 0.80 17.76 -0.38
C GLU A 128 0.41 19.24 -0.24
N GLY A 129 -0.22 19.63 0.89
CA GLY A 129 -0.69 21.00 1.10
C GLY A 129 -1.93 21.36 0.30
N ARG A 130 -2.76 20.37 -0.09
CA ARG A 130 -3.98 20.59 -0.86
C ARG A 130 -5.07 21.23 -0.01
N ASN A 131 -5.87 22.11 -0.62
CA ASN A 131 -7.02 22.71 0.03
C ASN A 131 -8.16 21.69 0.21
N ARG A 132 -9.07 21.93 1.16
CA ARG A 132 -10.22 21.04 1.44
C ARG A 132 -11.01 20.64 0.18
N ARG A 133 -11.22 21.58 -0.75
CA ARG A 133 -11.91 21.35 -2.02
C ARG A 133 -11.12 20.41 -2.96
N GLN A 134 -9.80 20.59 -3.04
CA GLN A 134 -8.91 19.74 -3.83
C GLN A 134 -8.83 18.33 -3.26
N ILE A 135 -8.83 18.20 -1.92
CA ILE A 135 -8.90 16.90 -1.25
C ILE A 135 -10.25 16.23 -1.56
N GLN A 136 -11.37 16.94 -1.46
CA GLN A 136 -12.69 16.39 -1.81
C GLN A 136 -12.77 15.95 -3.27
N GLN A 137 -12.22 16.73 -4.20
CA GLN A 137 -12.11 16.34 -5.61
C GLN A 137 -11.25 15.08 -5.76
N LYS A 138 -10.11 15.00 -5.07
CA LYS A 138 -9.24 13.81 -5.06
C LYS A 138 -10.01 12.57 -4.59
N TYR A 139 -10.84 12.68 -3.56
CA TYR A 139 -11.72 11.59 -3.14
C TYR A 139 -12.75 11.22 -4.21
N SER A 140 -13.44 12.20 -4.81
CA SER A 140 -14.41 11.93 -5.87
C SER A 140 -13.79 11.24 -7.08
N ASP A 141 -12.60 11.69 -7.48
CA ASP A 141 -11.94 11.27 -8.72
C ASP A 141 -11.15 9.96 -8.57
N ILE A 142 -10.56 9.71 -7.39
CA ILE A 142 -9.71 8.54 -7.16
C ILE A 142 -10.41 7.45 -6.35
N TYR A 143 -11.15 7.79 -5.31
CA TYR A 143 -11.54 6.82 -4.27
C TYR A 143 -12.33 5.64 -4.84
N VAL A 144 -13.42 5.93 -5.55
CA VAL A 144 -14.29 4.91 -6.15
C VAL A 144 -13.56 4.07 -7.21
N PRO A 145 -12.88 4.65 -8.23
CA PRO A 145 -12.20 3.84 -9.23
C PRO A 145 -11.05 3.02 -8.63
N ALA A 146 -10.31 3.55 -7.67
CA ALA A 146 -9.26 2.80 -6.98
C ALA A 146 -9.85 1.64 -6.14
N LEU A 147 -10.96 1.88 -5.42
CA LEU A 147 -11.63 0.83 -4.65
C LEU A 147 -12.21 -0.28 -5.55
N LEU A 148 -12.85 0.09 -6.67
CA LEU A 148 -13.34 -0.88 -7.65
C LEU A 148 -12.20 -1.68 -8.28
N THR A 149 -11.07 -1.04 -8.56
CA THR A 149 -9.88 -1.74 -9.07
C THR A 149 -9.33 -2.69 -8.02
N ASN A 150 -9.28 -2.27 -6.76
CA ASN A 150 -8.88 -3.12 -5.64
C ASN A 150 -9.75 -4.39 -5.56
N TRP A 151 -11.08 -4.22 -5.58
CA TRP A 151 -12.04 -5.34 -5.55
C TRP A 151 -12.06 -6.20 -6.80
N LYS A 152 -11.50 -5.76 -7.93
CA LYS A 152 -11.33 -6.60 -9.13
C LYS A 152 -10.01 -7.36 -9.09
N VAL A 153 -8.93 -6.65 -8.74
CA VAL A 153 -7.56 -7.19 -8.80
C VAL A 153 -7.32 -8.19 -7.69
N TRP A 154 -7.73 -7.90 -6.45
CA TRP A 154 -7.42 -8.78 -5.32
C TRP A 154 -8.12 -10.15 -5.39
N PRO A 155 -9.44 -10.25 -5.69
CA PRO A 155 -10.07 -11.55 -5.88
C PRO A 155 -9.49 -12.34 -7.05
N ALA A 156 -9.15 -11.68 -8.16
CA ALA A 156 -8.49 -12.33 -9.30
C ALA A 156 -7.08 -12.83 -8.93
N ALA A 157 -6.29 -12.00 -8.25
CA ALA A 157 -4.96 -12.36 -7.77
C ALA A 157 -5.03 -13.51 -6.75
N GLN A 158 -6.00 -13.48 -5.85
CA GLN A 158 -6.27 -14.57 -4.91
C GLN A 158 -6.64 -15.86 -5.64
N LEU A 159 -7.54 -15.79 -6.62
CA LEU A 159 -7.91 -16.95 -7.42
C LEU A 159 -6.69 -17.58 -8.10
N ILE A 160 -5.84 -16.77 -8.73
CA ILE A 160 -4.60 -17.23 -9.37
C ILE A 160 -3.65 -17.85 -8.33
N ASN A 161 -3.48 -17.17 -7.21
CA ASN A 161 -2.62 -17.62 -6.11
C ASN A 161 -3.07 -19.00 -5.60
N PHE A 162 -4.37 -19.19 -5.34
CA PHE A 162 -4.89 -20.45 -4.83
C PHE A 162 -4.97 -21.55 -5.90
N ARG A 163 -5.22 -21.20 -7.17
CA ARG A 163 -5.36 -22.16 -8.26
C ARG A 163 -4.03 -22.69 -8.78
N TYR A 164 -3.03 -21.83 -8.89
CA TYR A 164 -1.78 -22.13 -9.60
C TYR A 164 -0.54 -22.14 -8.71
N MET A 165 -0.50 -21.41 -7.59
CA MET A 165 0.72 -21.30 -6.78
C MET A 165 0.81 -22.39 -5.69
N PRO A 166 1.92 -23.15 -5.64
CA PRO A 166 2.21 -24.06 -4.53
C PRO A 166 2.34 -23.28 -3.22
N LEU A 167 1.99 -23.93 -2.10
CA LEU A 167 2.00 -23.35 -0.75
C LEU A 167 3.18 -22.40 -0.44
N PRO A 168 4.46 -22.76 -0.70
CA PRO A 168 5.60 -21.88 -0.39
C PRO A 168 5.67 -20.61 -1.24
N TYR A 169 5.12 -20.60 -2.47
CA TYR A 169 5.20 -19.47 -3.39
C TYR A 169 4.04 -18.47 -3.26
N ARG A 170 3.02 -18.81 -2.48
CA ARG A 170 1.82 -17.97 -2.29
C ARG A 170 2.14 -16.62 -1.62
N ILE A 171 3.05 -16.63 -0.64
CA ILE A 171 3.49 -15.43 0.08
C ILE A 171 4.33 -14.52 -0.83
N PRO A 172 5.40 -15.00 -1.50
CA PRO A 172 6.12 -14.20 -2.50
C PRO A 172 5.21 -13.60 -3.58
N PHE A 173 4.27 -14.39 -4.13
CA PHE A 173 3.33 -13.91 -5.13
C PHE A 173 2.47 -12.74 -4.60
N GLN A 174 1.92 -12.90 -3.40
CA GLN A 174 1.11 -11.86 -2.77
C GLN A 174 1.92 -10.58 -2.48
N SER A 175 3.18 -10.71 -2.04
CA SER A 175 4.10 -9.59 -1.86
C SER A 175 4.37 -8.85 -3.18
N THR A 176 4.60 -9.59 -4.27
CA THR A 176 4.79 -9.02 -5.61
C THR A 176 3.54 -8.23 -6.06
N CYS A 177 2.34 -8.79 -5.91
CA CYS A 177 1.10 -8.06 -6.18
C CYS A 177 0.97 -6.79 -5.32
N GLY A 178 1.40 -6.85 -4.05
CA GLY A 178 1.41 -5.70 -3.15
C GLY A 178 2.32 -4.57 -3.65
N VAL A 179 3.51 -4.88 -4.16
CA VAL A 179 4.40 -3.87 -4.77
C VAL A 179 3.74 -3.23 -5.99
N PHE A 180 3.13 -4.01 -6.87
CA PHE A 180 2.38 -3.48 -8.01
C PHE A 180 1.21 -2.58 -7.59
N TRP A 181 0.52 -2.92 -6.51
CA TRP A 181 -0.56 -2.11 -5.95
C TRP A 181 -0.06 -0.76 -5.42
N THR A 182 1.04 -0.75 -4.66
CA THR A 182 1.67 0.49 -4.18
C THR A 182 2.12 1.36 -5.34
N LEU A 183 2.72 0.76 -6.38
CA LEU A 183 3.11 1.46 -7.60
C LEU A 183 1.89 2.05 -8.32
N TYR A 184 0.78 1.30 -8.43
CA TYR A 184 -0.47 1.80 -8.99
C TYR A 184 -1.02 3.00 -8.22
N LEU A 185 -1.14 2.91 -6.89
CA LEU A 185 -1.62 4.02 -6.04
C LEU A 185 -0.73 5.25 -6.16
N SER A 186 0.58 5.04 -6.16
CA SER A 186 1.57 6.11 -6.28
C SER A 186 1.47 6.82 -7.64
N MET A 187 1.30 6.07 -8.73
CA MET A 187 1.05 6.66 -10.06
C MET A 187 -0.29 7.39 -10.14
N LEU A 188 -1.34 6.81 -9.58
CA LEU A 188 -2.68 7.41 -9.61
C LEU A 188 -2.71 8.73 -8.84
N ASN A 189 -2.11 8.76 -7.65
CA ASN A 189 -1.95 9.97 -6.84
C ASN A 189 -1.20 11.06 -7.61
N SER A 190 -0.06 10.71 -8.22
CA SER A 190 0.77 11.65 -9.00
C SER A 190 0.06 12.24 -10.23
N ARG A 191 -0.81 11.46 -10.87
CA ARG A 191 -1.56 11.90 -12.05
C ARG A 191 -2.64 12.90 -11.68
N GLU A 192 -3.32 12.67 -10.55
CA GLU A 192 -4.32 13.59 -10.04
C GLU A 192 -3.68 14.89 -9.55
N ASP A 193 -2.54 14.81 -8.85
CA ASP A 193 -1.80 16.00 -8.43
C ASP A 193 -1.41 16.87 -9.64
N ALA A 194 -0.90 16.25 -10.70
CA ALA A 194 -0.54 16.96 -11.93
C ALA A 194 -1.76 17.57 -12.66
N LYS A 195 -2.95 16.96 -12.56
CA LYS A 195 -4.20 17.51 -13.11
C LYS A 195 -4.62 18.75 -12.31
N GLN A 196 -4.62 18.66 -10.98
CA GLN A 196 -4.97 19.77 -10.09
C GLN A 196 -4.02 20.97 -10.25
N ASP A 197 -2.72 20.72 -10.44
CA ASP A 197 -1.74 21.79 -10.65
C ASP A 197 -1.96 22.51 -11.98
N ARG A 198 -2.36 21.79 -13.04
CA ARG A 198 -2.70 22.37 -14.35
C ARG A 198 -3.97 23.21 -14.29
N GLU A 199 -5.00 22.74 -13.60
CA GLU A 199 -6.25 23.50 -13.40
C GLU A 199 -5.98 24.78 -12.62
N ALA A 200 -5.19 24.71 -11.54
CA ALA A 200 -4.80 25.87 -10.76
C ALA A 200 -3.98 26.89 -11.59
N ALA A 201 -3.07 26.40 -12.46
CA ALA A 201 -2.31 27.27 -13.36
C ALA A 201 -3.20 27.94 -14.41
N MET A 202 -4.16 27.20 -15.01
CA MET A 202 -5.11 27.76 -15.98
C MET A 202 -5.99 28.85 -15.34
N HIS A 203 -6.47 28.63 -14.12
CA HIS A 203 -7.23 29.66 -13.38
C HIS A 203 -6.42 30.93 -13.09
N ARG A 204 -5.10 30.81 -12.86
CA ARG A 204 -4.22 31.99 -12.67
C ARG A 204 -3.93 32.76 -13.96
N ILE A 205 -4.07 32.13 -15.12
CA ILE A 205 -3.81 32.76 -16.43
C ILE A 205 -5.08 33.47 -16.95
N LEU A 206 -6.26 32.95 -16.60
CA LEU A 206 -7.55 33.44 -17.09
C LEU A 206 -8.24 34.45 -16.16
N GLY A 207 -7.72 34.68 -14.95
CA GLY A 207 -8.25 35.65 -13.98
C GLY A 207 -7.26 36.76 -13.72
#